data_AF-E0XZC7-F1
#
_entry.id   AF-E0XZC7-F1
#
_cell.length_a   1.000
_cell.length_b   1.000
_cell.length_c   1.000
_cell.angle_alpha   90.00
_cell.angle_beta   90.00
_cell.angle_gamma   90.00
#
_symmetry.space_group_name_H-M   'P 1'
#
loop_
_entity.id
_entity.type
_entity.pdbx_description
1 polymer ?
#
loop_
_entity_poly.entity_id
_entity_poly.type
_entity_poly.pdbx_seq_one_letter_code
_entity_poly.pdbx_strand_id
1 'polypeptide(L)'
;MKKWGLILFVYLCASPAHAQLWRDYKCFVRDASGTEWVHLFELDAEQEKQAISALTDRSILDSFGQPLARVKTVVECVPLDVAFSSTAARQLDSVTPK
;
A
#
# COMPACT_ATOMS: atom_id res chain seq x y z
N MET A 1 25.89 -11.84 58.66
CA MET A 1 26.16 -11.66 57.21
C MET A 1 25.06 -12.36 56.43
N LYS A 2 24.14 -11.64 55.79
CA LYS A 2 23.09 -12.25 54.95
C LYS A 2 22.89 -11.36 53.72
N LYS A 3 23.43 -11.80 52.59
CA LYS A 3 23.34 -11.12 51.28
C LYS A 3 21.90 -11.20 50.80
N TRP A 4 21.22 -10.07 50.71
CA TRP A 4 19.92 -9.97 50.04
C TRP A 4 20.18 -9.90 48.54
N GLY A 5 19.86 -10.98 47.84
CA GLY A 5 20.00 -11.08 46.39
C GLY A 5 19.05 -10.11 45.70
N LEU A 6 19.60 -9.24 44.87
CA LEU A 6 18.86 -8.36 43.97
C LEU A 6 18.28 -9.23 42.84
N ILE A 7 16.97 -9.49 42.87
CA ILE A 7 16.26 -10.10 41.75
C ILE A 7 16.01 -9.00 40.73
N LEU A 8 16.79 -8.99 39.65
CA LEU A 8 16.52 -8.19 38.46
C LEU A 8 15.28 -8.75 37.75
N PHE A 9 14.15 -8.07 37.93
CA PHE A 9 12.91 -8.34 37.21
C PHE A 9 13.05 -7.77 35.79
N VAL A 10 13.41 -8.62 34.83
CA VAL A 10 13.48 -8.25 33.41
C VAL A 10 12.05 -8.11 32.89
N TYR A 11 11.53 -6.89 32.88
CA TYR A 11 10.26 -6.56 32.25
C TYR A 11 10.49 -6.57 30.73
N LEU A 12 10.26 -7.72 30.09
CA LEU A 12 10.19 -7.83 28.64
C LEU A 12 8.98 -6.99 28.18
N CYS A 13 9.24 -5.79 27.69
CA CYS A 13 8.26 -5.00 26.96
C CYS A 13 7.86 -5.76 25.69
N ALA A 14 6.83 -6.60 25.78
CA ALA A 14 6.15 -7.11 24.61
C ALA A 14 5.39 -5.93 23.99
N SER A 15 6.01 -5.24 23.04
CA SER A 15 5.29 -4.30 22.18
C SER A 15 4.15 -5.08 21.51
N PRO A 16 2.90 -4.60 21.52
CA PRO A 16 1.86 -5.24 20.74
C PRO A 16 2.32 -5.26 19.28
N ALA A 17 2.48 -6.45 18.71
CA ALA A 17 2.61 -6.60 17.28
C ALA A 17 1.23 -6.24 16.71
N HIS A 18 1.08 -5.01 16.22
CA HIS A 18 -0.08 -4.63 15.44
C HIS A 18 -0.09 -5.53 14.21
N ALA A 19 -1.12 -6.37 14.10
CA ALA A 19 -1.30 -7.20 12.92
C ALA A 19 -1.64 -6.25 11.77
N GLN A 20 -0.68 -6.05 10.87
CA GLN A 20 -0.87 -5.19 9.69
C GLN A 20 -2.03 -5.76 8.87
N LEU A 21 -3.08 -4.95 8.70
CA LEU A 21 -4.24 -5.33 7.91
C LEU A 21 -3.96 -5.00 6.45
N TRP A 22 -3.48 -5.98 5.71
CA TRP A 22 -3.27 -5.82 4.27
C TRP A 22 -4.59 -5.96 3.51
N ARG A 23 -4.78 -5.10 2.49
CA ARG A 23 -5.95 -5.11 1.60
C ARG A 23 -5.55 -4.67 0.20
N ASP A 24 -6.21 -5.23 -0.80
CA ASP A 24 -6.04 -4.81 -2.19
C ASP A 24 -6.80 -3.52 -2.50
N TYR A 25 -6.09 -2.60 -3.14
CA TYR A 25 -6.60 -1.35 -3.68
C TYR A 25 -6.35 -1.32 -5.18
N LYS A 26 -7.28 -0.70 -5.90
CA LYS A 26 -7.02 -0.22 -7.26
C LYS A 26 -6.69 1.26 -7.20
N CYS A 27 -5.62 1.65 -7.88
CA CYS A 27 -5.13 3.02 -7.89
C CYS A 27 -5.05 3.55 -9.31
N PHE A 28 -5.66 4.72 -9.52
CA PHE A 28 -5.50 5.55 -10.70
C PHE A 28 -4.25 6.41 -10.51
N VAL A 29 -3.25 6.18 -11.35
CA VAL A 29 -1.92 6.79 -11.24
C VAL A 29 -1.46 7.36 -12.57
N ARG A 30 -0.47 8.25 -12.52
CA ARG A 30 0.24 8.77 -13.69
C ARG A 30 1.71 8.46 -13.58
N ASP A 31 2.33 8.08 -14.69
CA ASP A 31 3.78 7.95 -14.77
C ASP A 31 4.48 9.27 -15.14
N ALA A 32 5.80 9.22 -15.28
CA ALA A 32 6.61 10.40 -15.61
C ALA A 32 6.34 10.97 -17.01
N SER A 33 5.80 10.18 -17.93
CA SER A 33 5.36 10.63 -19.26
C SER A 33 3.96 11.26 -19.25
N GLY A 34 3.26 11.18 -18.12
CA GLY A 34 1.87 11.59 -17.99
C GLY A 34 0.87 10.53 -18.44
N THR A 35 1.33 9.32 -18.79
CA THR A 35 0.44 8.20 -19.15
C THR A 35 -0.33 7.77 -17.92
N GLU A 36 -1.63 7.53 -18.10
CA GLU A 36 -2.58 7.16 -17.07
C GLU A 36 -2.71 5.64 -16.95
N TRP A 37 -2.75 5.15 -15.71
CA TRP A 37 -2.80 3.72 -15.41
C TRP A 37 -3.82 3.46 -14.30
N VAL A 38 -4.49 2.31 -14.37
CA VAL A 38 -5.10 1.67 -13.20
C VAL A 38 -4.24 0.46 -12.85
N HIS A 39 -3.75 0.42 -11.61
CA HIS A 39 -2.93 -0.70 -11.13
C HIS A 39 -3.38 -1.16 -9.75
N LEU A 40 -3.22 -2.45 -9.48
CA LEU A 40 -3.55 -3.04 -8.19
C LEU A 40 -2.35 -2.98 -7.25
N PHE A 41 -2.59 -2.59 -6.01
CA PHE A 41 -1.60 -2.56 -4.96
C PHE A 41 -2.17 -3.18 -3.68
N GLU A 42 -1.38 -4.03 -3.04
CA GLU A 42 -1.65 -4.48 -1.67
C GLU A 42 -1.11 -3.42 -0.70
N LEU A 43 -1.99 -2.83 0.11
CA LEU A 43 -1.69 -1.74 1.02
C LEU A 43 -2.04 -2.11 2.46
N ASP A 44 -1.28 -1.57 3.41
CA ASP A 44 -1.65 -1.59 4.84
C ASP A 44 -2.83 -0.64 5.06
N ALA A 45 -4.02 -1.21 5.27
CA ALA A 45 -5.26 -0.48 5.44
C ALA A 45 -5.32 0.30 6.77
N GLU A 46 -4.56 -0.10 7.79
CA GLU A 46 -4.46 0.71 9.03
C GLU A 46 -3.68 2.00 8.79
N GLN A 47 -2.78 2.00 7.80
CA GLN A 47 -1.91 3.12 7.44
C GLN A 47 -2.14 3.57 5.99
N GLU A 48 -3.39 3.54 5.53
CA GLU A 48 -3.75 3.74 4.12
C GLU A 48 -3.09 4.99 3.51
N LYS A 49 -3.15 6.13 4.21
CA LYS A 49 -2.58 7.38 3.71
C LYS A 49 -1.06 7.31 3.53
N GLN A 50 -0.34 6.68 4.46
CA GLN A 50 1.10 6.48 4.39
C GLN A 50 1.43 5.48 3.27
N ALA A 51 0.68 4.38 3.18
CA ALA A 51 0.85 3.36 2.14
C ALA A 51 0.64 3.94 0.74
N ILE A 52 -0.41 4.75 0.53
CA ILE A 52 -0.67 5.48 -0.72
C ILE A 52 0.46 6.45 -1.05
N SER A 53 0.93 7.24 -0.07
CA SER A 53 2.04 8.17 -0.27
C SER A 53 3.33 7.46 -0.72
N ALA A 54 3.55 6.25 -0.20
CA ALA A 54 4.69 5.40 -0.52
C ALA A 54 4.60 4.71 -1.90
N LEU A 55 3.51 4.89 -2.65
CA LEU A 55 3.39 4.38 -4.01
C LEU A 55 4.23 5.16 -5.02
N THR A 56 4.61 6.41 -4.70
CA THR A 56 5.48 7.19 -5.58
C THR A 56 6.79 6.44 -5.83
N ASP A 57 7.24 6.42 -7.08
CA ASP A 57 8.40 5.70 -7.60
C ASP A 57 8.31 4.16 -7.59
N ARG A 58 7.19 3.58 -7.13
CA ARG A 58 6.94 2.14 -7.31
C ARG A 58 6.72 1.80 -8.78
N SER A 59 7.09 0.56 -9.14
CA SER A 59 6.92 0.04 -10.49
C SER A 59 5.48 -0.40 -10.71
N ILE A 60 4.96 -0.10 -11.90
CA ILE A 60 3.74 -0.68 -12.45
C ILE A 60 4.19 -1.92 -13.20
N LEU A 61 3.72 -3.09 -12.78
CA LEU A 61 4.12 -4.37 -13.35
C LEU A 61 3.06 -4.89 -14.32
N ASP A 62 3.48 -5.60 -15.35
CA ASP A 62 2.57 -6.42 -16.16
C ASP A 62 2.19 -7.73 -15.44
N SER A 63 1.36 -8.56 -16.08
CA SER A 63 0.93 -9.86 -15.54
C SER A 63 2.06 -10.88 -15.36
N PHE A 64 3.24 -10.63 -15.95
CA PHE A 64 4.43 -11.47 -15.81
C PHE A 64 5.43 -10.90 -14.79
N GLY A 65 5.08 -9.81 -14.11
CA GLY A 65 5.92 -9.13 -13.15
C GLY A 65 7.01 -8.24 -13.77
N GLN A 66 6.94 -7.95 -15.07
CA GLN A 66 7.90 -7.06 -15.73
C GLN A 66 7.50 -5.59 -15.54
N PRO A 67 8.45 -4.68 -15.32
CA PRO A 67 8.15 -3.27 -15.13
C PRO A 67 7.73 -2.60 -16.45
N LEU A 68 6.53 -2.02 -16.47
CA LEU A 68 6.00 -1.24 -17.58
C LEU A 68 6.28 0.27 -17.42
N ALA A 69 6.13 0.76 -16.20
CA ALA A 69 6.26 2.17 -15.87
C ALA A 69 6.59 2.36 -14.37
N ARG A 70 6.75 3.62 -13.96
CA ARG A 70 6.87 4.00 -12.55
C ARG A 70 5.82 5.04 -12.19
N VAL A 71 5.23 4.89 -11.01
CA VAL A 71 4.26 5.83 -10.47
C VAL A 71 4.96 7.17 -10.20
N LYS A 72 4.53 8.23 -10.89
CA LYS A 72 4.95 9.61 -10.61
C LYS A 72 3.95 10.35 -9.74
N THR A 73 2.67 10.07 -9.91
CA THR A 73 1.59 10.71 -9.15
C THR A 73 0.48 9.71 -8.91
N VAL A 74 0.00 9.64 -7.67
CA VAL A 74 -1.23 8.93 -7.33
C VAL A 74 -2.38 9.92 -7.39
N VAL A 75 -3.39 9.63 -8.20
CA VAL A 75 -4.56 10.49 -8.37
C VAL A 75 -5.67 10.07 -7.42
N GLU A 76 -5.97 8.77 -7.39
CA GLU A 76 -7.03 8.20 -6.56
C GLU A 76 -6.71 6.73 -6.27
N CYS A 77 -6.90 6.27 -5.03
CA CYS A 77 -6.90 4.85 -4.68
C CYS A 77 -8.21 4.53 -3.98
N VAL A 78 -8.80 3.40 -4.33
CA VAL A 78 -10.02 2.88 -3.68
C VAL A 78 -9.89 1.38 -3.45
N PRO A 79 -10.56 0.82 -2.43
CA PRO A 79 -10.69 -0.63 -2.29
C PRO A 79 -11.26 -1.26 -3.57
N LEU A 80 -10.91 -2.52 -3.86
CA LEU A 80 -11.31 -3.20 -5.11
C LEU A 80 -12.83 -3.19 -5.38
N ASP A 81 -13.63 -3.29 -4.32
CA ASP A 81 -15.10 -3.32 -4.35
C ASP A 81 -15.74 -1.93 -4.47
N VAL A 82 -14.94 -0.86 -4.41
CA VAL A 82 -15.40 0.52 -4.51
C VAL A 82 -15.14 1.07 -5.91
N ALA A 83 -16.08 1.83 -6.46
CA ALA A 83 -15.89 2.50 -7.75
C ALA A 83 -15.05 3.77 -7.60
N PHE A 84 -14.20 4.06 -8.60
CA PHE A 84 -13.51 5.34 -8.68
C PHE A 84 -14.50 6.51 -8.79
N SER A 85 -14.17 7.63 -8.17
CA SER A 85 -14.90 8.90 -8.33
C SER A 85 -14.60 9.55 -9.69
N SER A 86 -13.38 9.41 -10.20
CA SER A 86 -12.99 9.89 -11.52
C SER A 86 -13.64 9.10 -12.67
N THR A 87 -14.28 9.80 -13.62
CA THR A 87 -14.83 9.16 -14.83
C THR A 87 -13.75 8.50 -15.68
N ALA A 88 -12.59 9.16 -15.85
CA ALA A 88 -11.46 8.60 -16.59
C ALA A 88 -10.94 7.32 -15.93
N ALA A 89 -10.82 7.33 -14.59
CA ALA A 89 -10.39 6.16 -13.84
C ALA A 89 -11.38 5.00 -13.99
N ARG A 90 -12.71 5.25 -13.92
CA ARG A 90 -13.73 4.21 -14.15
C ARG A 90 -13.66 3.62 -15.56
N GLN A 91 -13.42 4.44 -16.59
CA GLN A 91 -13.30 3.98 -17.97
C GLN A 91 -12.05 3.12 -18.18
N LEU A 92 -10.93 3.51 -17.56
CA LEU A 92 -9.70 2.73 -17.64
C LEU A 92 -9.79 1.43 -16.83
N ASP A 93 -10.43 1.47 -15.66
CA ASP A 93 -10.67 0.32 -14.79
C ASP A 93 -11.49 -0.79 -15.46
N SER A 94 -12.46 -0.43 -16.31
CA SER A 94 -13.34 -1.40 -16.98
C SER A 94 -12.66 -2.20 -18.09
N VAL A 95 -11.51 -1.73 -18.59
CA VAL A 95 -10.73 -2.39 -19.63
C VAL A 95 -9.40 -2.94 -19.12
N THR A 96 -9.06 -2.67 -17.86
CA THR A 96 -7.84 -3.18 -17.22
C THR A 96 -8.09 -4.60 -16.69
N PRO A 97 -7.28 -5.61 -17.08
CA PRO A 97 -7.35 -6.95 -16.52
C PRO A 97 -7.23 -6.95 -15.00
N LYS A 98 -7.98 -7.84 -14.32
CA LYS A 98 -7.98 -8.00 -12.87
C LYS A 98 -7.09 -9.16 -12.45
#